data_AF-A0A1I0EW46-F1
#
_entry.id   AF-A0A1I0EW46-F1
#
_cell.length_a   1.000
_cell.length_b   1.000
_cell.length_c   1.000
_cell.angle_alpha   90.00
_cell.angle_beta   90.00
_cell.angle_gamma   90.00
#
_symmetry.space_group_name_H-M   'P 1'
#
loop_
_entity.id
_entity.type
_entity.pdbx_description
1 polymer ?
#
loop_
_entity_poly.entity_id
_entity_poly.type
_entity_poly.pdbx_seq_one_letter_code
_entity_poly.pdbx_strand_id
1 'polypeptide(L)' 'MSELKKNKYNRTGPGANQSVFGSLVTDTGIQEDVNTVKKKKATFEMDPNLHRELRRFAVEHDTTMVTIVEKALKEYFRQR' A
#
# COMPACT_ATOMS: atom_id res chain seq x y z
N MET A 1 7.03 -47.68 -35.39
CA MET A 1 5.64 -48.18 -35.28
C MET A 1 5.05 -47.52 -34.02
N SER A 2 4.67 -46.24 -34.04
CA SER A 2 3.42 -45.69 -34.61
C SER A 2 2.21 -46.33 -33.89
N GLU A 3 1.22 -45.67 -33.30
CA GLU A 3 0.71 -44.30 -33.32
C GLU A 3 -0.37 -44.20 -32.21
N LEU A 4 -0.44 -43.05 -31.55
CA LEU A 4 -1.62 -42.19 -31.41
C LEU A 4 -3.04 -42.81 -31.32
N LYS A 5 -3.67 -42.76 -30.14
CA LYS A 5 -5.14 -42.73 -29.90
C LYS A 5 -5.38 -42.01 -28.55
N LYS A 6 -6.23 -40.99 -28.34
CA LYS A 6 -7.29 -40.33 -29.12
C LYS A 6 -7.54 -38.94 -28.48
N ASN A 7 -7.69 -37.92 -29.33
CA ASN A 7 -8.25 -36.61 -29.02
C ASN A 7 -9.80 -36.72 -28.98
N LYS A 8 -10.45 -36.08 -27.98
CA LYS A 8 -11.91 -35.85 -27.82
C LYS A 8 -12.07 -35.23 -26.41
N TYR A 9 -12.33 -33.95 -26.19
CA TYR A 9 -13.37 -33.12 -26.74
C TYR A 9 -13.00 -31.64 -26.61
N ASN A 10 -13.13 -30.89 -27.70
CA ASN A 10 -13.31 -29.45 -27.69
C ASN A 10 -14.71 -29.13 -27.13
N ARG A 11 -14.80 -28.19 -26.18
CA ARG A 11 -16.00 -27.36 -25.99
C ARG A 11 -15.59 -25.90 -25.90
N THR A 12 -15.90 -25.24 -27.00
CA THR A 12 -15.96 -23.80 -27.24
C THR A 12 -17.00 -23.12 -26.34
N GLY A 13 -16.64 -21.96 -25.80
CA GLY A 13 -17.56 -20.90 -25.40
C GLY A 13 -17.27 -19.64 -26.24
N PRO A 14 -18.28 -19.00 -26.87
CA PRO A 14 -18.09 -17.91 -27.83
C PRO A 14 -18.19 -16.52 -27.17
N GLY A 15 -17.52 -15.54 -27.76
CA GLY A 15 -17.65 -14.13 -27.39
C GLY A 15 -16.66 -13.21 -28.10
N ALA A 16 -16.61 -13.27 -29.44
CA ALA A 16 -15.92 -12.27 -30.24
C ALA A 16 -16.73 -10.97 -30.24
N ASN A 17 -16.06 -9.83 -30.05
CA ASN A 17 -16.30 -8.62 -30.85
C ASN A 17 -15.09 -7.70 -30.80
N GLN A 18 -14.73 -7.22 -31.98
CA GLN A 18 -13.49 -6.58 -32.38
C GLN A 18 -13.53 -5.06 -32.14
N SER A 19 -12.42 -4.53 -31.62
CA SER A 19 -11.78 -3.22 -31.85
C SER A 19 -12.62 -1.94 -31.96
N VAL A 20 -12.34 -0.95 -31.08
CA VAL A 20 -12.28 0.47 -31.48
C VAL A 20 -11.13 1.16 -30.76
N PHE A 21 -10.30 1.84 -31.53
CA PHE A 21 -9.20 2.69 -31.09
C PHE A 21 -9.68 3.78 -30.14
N GLY A 22 -8.90 4.00 -29.09
CA GLY A 22 -9.06 5.11 -28.17
C GLY A 22 -7.89 5.13 -27.20
N SER A 23 -6.68 5.36 -27.73
CA SER A 23 -5.54 5.77 -26.92
C SER A 23 -5.90 7.12 -26.31
N LEU A 24 -6.57 7.09 -25.16
CA LEU A 24 -6.64 8.25 -24.28
C LEU A 24 -5.35 8.20 -23.46
N VAL A 25 -4.28 8.73 -24.06
CA VAL A 25 -3.17 9.27 -23.28
C VAL A 25 -3.78 10.41 -22.49
N THR A 26 -4.30 10.11 -21.31
CA THR A 26 -4.46 11.15 -20.30
C THR A 26 -3.05 11.61 -20.00
N ASP A 27 -2.71 12.77 -20.55
CA ASP A 27 -1.61 13.59 -20.11
C ASP A 27 -1.92 13.96 -18.64
N THR A 28 -1.67 13.01 -17.74
CA THR A 28 -1.51 13.32 -16.32
C THR A 28 -0.19 14.05 -16.23
N GLY A 29 -0.26 15.34 -16.58
CA GLY A 29 0.79 16.31 -16.33
C GLY A 29 1.31 16.06 -14.92
N ILE A 30 2.64 16.05 -14.81
CA ILE A 30 3.39 15.85 -13.58
C ILE A 30 2.67 16.60 -12.46
N GLN A 31 1.97 15.88 -11.59
CA GLN A 31 1.43 16.44 -10.37
C GLN A 31 2.63 16.71 -9.48
N GLU A 32 3.17 17.91 -9.56
CA GLU A 32 4.11 18.38 -8.56
C GLU A 32 3.42 18.35 -7.21
N ASP A 33 4.00 17.57 -6.29
CA ASP A 33 3.47 17.28 -4.98
C ASP A 33 3.35 18.59 -4.19
N VAL A 34 2.12 19.12 -4.08
CA VAL A 34 1.85 20.42 -3.47
C VAL A 34 2.23 20.34 -1.99
N ASN A 35 3.40 20.89 -1.65
CA ASN A 35 3.88 21.07 -0.28
C ASN A 35 4.00 19.79 0.57
N THR A 36 4.53 18.69 0.04
CA THR A 36 4.99 17.61 0.91
C THR A 36 6.33 17.96 1.55
N VAL A 37 6.29 18.52 2.77
CA VAL A 37 7.45 18.45 3.66
C VAL A 37 7.87 16.98 3.71
N LYS A 38 9.03 16.64 3.13
CA LYS A 38 9.48 15.26 2.97
C LYS A 38 9.66 14.60 4.33
N LYS A 39 8.61 13.92 4.82
CA LYS A 39 8.68 13.11 6.04
C LYS A 39 9.61 11.94 5.79
N LYS A 40 10.62 11.76 6.65
CA LYS A 40 11.50 10.60 6.59
C LYS A 40 10.81 9.42 7.29
N LYS A 41 10.86 8.26 6.67
CA LYS A 41 10.41 7.01 7.29
C LYS A 41 11.51 6.49 8.21
N ALA A 42 11.13 6.06 9.40
CA ALA A 42 12.01 5.34 10.32
C ALA A 42 11.29 4.06 10.75
N THR A 43 12.01 2.94 10.71
CA THR A 43 11.56 1.65 11.23
C THR A 43 12.49 1.31 12.37
N PHE A 44 11.93 1.01 13.54
CA PHE A 44 12.69 0.61 14.72
C PHE A 44 11.98 -0.55 15.39
N GLU A 45 12.77 -1.40 16.03
CA GLU A 45 12.27 -2.48 16.87
C GLU A 45 11.89 -1.91 18.24
N MET A 46 10.81 -2.44 18.82
CA MET A 46 10.27 -1.98 20.10
C MET A 46 9.70 -3.16 20.86
N ASP A 47 9.70 -3.05 22.19
CA ASP A 47 9.08 -4.04 23.06
C ASP A 47 7.60 -4.30 22.66
N PRO A 48 7.18 -5.57 22.56
CA PRO A 48 5.83 -5.91 22.09
C PRO A 48 4.72 -5.45 23.04
N ASN A 49 4.98 -5.36 24.35
CA ASN A 49 4.00 -4.86 25.30
C ASN A 49 3.84 -3.35 25.15
N LEU A 50 4.95 -2.63 25.01
CA LEU A 50 4.93 -1.19 24.74
C LEU A 50 4.19 -0.87 23.43
N HIS A 51 4.43 -1.64 22.36
CA HIS A 51 3.68 -1.50 21.11
C HIS A 51 2.17 -1.70 21.31
N ARG A 52 1.78 -2.69 22.11
CA ARG A 52 0.36 -2.97 22.41
C ARG A 52 -0.28 -1.82 23.18
N GLU A 53 0.40 -1.28 24.18
CA GLU A 53 -0.09 -0.17 24.99
C GLU A 53 -0.21 1.11 24.18
N LEU A 54 0.82 1.45 23.39
CA LEU A 54 0.78 2.59 22.47
C LEU A 54 -0.38 2.49 21.49
N ARG A 55 -0.67 1.29 20.97
CA ARG A 55 -1.81 1.08 20.08
C ARG A 55 -3.14 1.31 20.77
N ARG A 56 -3.31 0.84 22.02
CA ARG A 56 -4.53 1.09 22.80
C ARG A 56 -4.71 2.58 23.06
N PHE A 57 -3.67 3.25 23.55
CA PHE A 57 -3.69 4.68 23.81
C PHE A 57 -4.00 5.49 22.53
N ALA A 58 -3.45 5.09 21.39
CA ALA A 58 -3.73 5.75 20.11
C ALA A 58 -5.22 5.68 19.74
N VAL A 59 -5.87 4.53 19.97
CA VAL A 59 -7.31 4.35 19.73
C VAL A 59 -8.15 5.16 20.73
N GLU A 60 -7.79 5.16 22.01
CA GLU A 60 -8.52 5.88 23.07
C GLU A 60 -8.51 7.40 22.87
N HIS A 61 -7.47 7.94 22.22
CA HIS A 61 -7.26 9.37 22.05
C HIS A 61 -7.43 9.85 20.59
N ASP A 62 -8.05 9.04 19.71
CA ASP A 62 -8.23 9.34 18.28
C ASP A 62 -6.97 9.87 17.60
N THR A 63 -5.83 9.24 17.90
CA THR A 63 -4.51 9.68 17.43
C THR A 63 -3.72 8.53 16.80
N THR A 64 -2.53 8.83 16.30
CA THR A 64 -1.65 7.80 15.73
C THR A 64 -0.49 7.51 16.66
N MET A 65 -0.04 6.25 16.67
CA MET A 65 1.16 5.83 17.40
C MET A 65 2.38 6.69 17.05
N VAL A 66 2.54 7.05 15.76
CA VAL A 66 3.63 7.92 15.30
C VAL A 66 3.57 9.29 15.97
N THR A 67 2.38 9.89 16.06
CA THR A 67 2.18 11.18 16.74
C THR A 67 2.56 11.12 18.22
N ILE A 68 2.23 10.02 18.90
CA ILE A 68 2.59 9.81 20.31
C ILE A 68 4.11 9.73 20.46
N VAL A 69 4.78 8.91 19.64
CA VAL A 69 6.23 8.74 19.67
C VAL A 69 6.95 10.05 19.35
N GLU A 70 6.51 10.80 18.33
CA GLU A 70 7.09 12.10 18.00
C GLU A 70 6.98 13.10 19.15
N LYS A 71 5.84 13.13 19.87
CA LYS A 71 5.67 13.99 21.04
C LYS A 71 6.60 13.58 22.18
N ALA A 72 6.67 12.28 22.49
CA ALA A 72 7.54 11.75 23.53
C ALA A 72 9.02 12.08 23.27
N LEU A 73 9.48 11.93 22.01
CA LEU A 73 10.86 12.26 21.62
C LEU A 73 11.14 13.77 21.74
N LYS A 74 10.22 14.62 21.27
CA LYS A 74 10.36 16.08 21.40
C LYS A 74 10.42 16.51 22.87
N GLU A 75 9.60 15.90 23.71
CA GLU A 75 9.60 16.17 25.15
C GLU A 75 10.89 15.71 25.82
N TYR A 76 11.36 14.50 25.50
CA TYR A 76 12.64 13.98 26.00
C TYR A 76 13.82 14.89 25.64
N PHE A 77 13.85 15.43 24.41
CA PHE A 77 14.88 16.39 24.01
C PHE A 77 14.77 17.76 24.68
N ARG A 78 13.56 18.17 25.10
CA ARG A 78 13.34 19.45 25.79
C ARG A 78 13.75 19.41 27.27
N GLN A 79 13.74 18.24 27.88
CA GLN A 79 14.13 18.04 29.29
C GLN A 79 15.65 17.89 29.48
N ARG A 80 16.44 18.17 28.44
CA ARG A 80 17.89 18.04 28.41
C ARG A 80 18.54 19.41 28.24
#